data_AF-A0A4R3MWS7-F1
#
_entry.id   AF-A0A4R3MWS7-F1
#
_cell.length_a   1.000
_cell.length_b   1.000
_cell.length_c   1.000
_cell.angle_alpha   90.00
_cell.angle_beta   90.00
_cell.angle_gamma   90.00
#
_symmetry.space_group_name_H-M   'P 1'
#
loop_
_entity.id
_entity.type
_entity.pdbx_description
1 polymer ?
#
loop_
_entity_poly.entity_id
_entity_poly.type
_entity_poly.pdbx_seq_one_letter_code
_entity_poly.pdbx_strand_id
1 'polypeptide(L)'
;MALRIKSHWMNEGRERSLPEIASALASIAWRIALDKAITLHCERFTYASDVQRLEVIQEYLAFLIQIADRLAYAQLNDANRRELITAFASKLCGHVQDNSQDLLGSGDYGSPFIARLNQRADEYAEFQFDDDGPGYALLRHLGLAIQTLVGDAPENRWVIDQVMDRDGSDASRIFAKAFADLCG
;
A
#
# COMPACT_ATOMS: atom_id res chain seq x y z
N MET A 1 -5.31 -9.10 -14.66
CA MET A 1 -6.66 -9.64 -14.36
C MET A 1 -7.40 -8.56 -13.57
N ALA A 2 -8.70 -8.35 -13.73
CA ALA A 2 -9.38 -7.28 -12.99
C ALA A 2 -9.49 -7.65 -11.49
N LEU A 3 -8.82 -6.89 -10.61
CA LEU A 3 -8.88 -7.08 -9.17
C LEU A 3 -10.28 -6.75 -8.64
N ARG A 4 -10.98 -7.76 -8.09
CA ARG A 4 -12.30 -7.56 -7.47
C ARG A 4 -12.17 -7.27 -5.98
N ILE A 5 -12.37 -6.03 -5.56
CA ILE A 5 -12.43 -5.64 -4.15
C ILE A 5 -13.87 -5.72 -3.64
N LYS A 6 -14.04 -6.21 -2.40
CA LYS A 6 -15.30 -6.14 -1.66
C LYS A 6 -15.08 -5.13 -0.53
N SER A 7 -15.62 -3.94 -0.67
CA SER A 7 -15.43 -2.81 0.24
C SER A 7 -16.72 -2.40 0.97
N HIS A 8 -17.83 -3.14 0.80
CA HIS A 8 -19.08 -2.86 1.50
C HIS A 8 -19.29 -3.77 2.71
N TRP A 9 -19.83 -3.19 3.78
CA TRP A 9 -20.24 -3.91 4.98
C TRP A 9 -21.53 -4.72 4.73
N MET A 10 -21.58 -5.94 5.26
CA MET A 10 -22.79 -6.77 5.16
C MET A 10 -23.95 -6.26 6.04
N ASN A 11 -23.63 -5.56 7.14
CA ASN A 11 -24.60 -4.94 8.03
C ASN A 11 -24.37 -3.42 8.06
N GLU A 12 -25.06 -2.69 7.19
CA GLU A 12 -24.93 -1.24 6.98
C GLU A 12 -25.39 -0.41 8.19
N GLY A 13 -26.31 -0.93 9.03
CA GLY A 13 -26.82 -0.22 10.21
C GLY A 13 -25.98 -0.33 11.49
N ARG A 14 -24.80 -0.97 11.44
CA ARG A 14 -23.91 -1.10 12.61
C ARG A 14 -22.74 -0.14 12.49
N GLU A 15 -22.63 0.78 13.44
CA GLU A 15 -21.44 1.62 13.62
C GLU A 15 -20.19 0.75 13.79
N ARG A 16 -19.12 1.13 13.08
CA ARG A 16 -17.84 0.42 13.07
C ARG A 16 -16.82 1.23 13.83
N SER A 17 -16.06 0.52 14.65
CA SER A 17 -14.91 1.11 15.31
C SER A 17 -13.78 1.35 14.32
N LEU A 18 -12.94 2.36 14.55
CA LEU A 18 -11.78 2.64 13.71
C LEU A 18 -10.83 1.44 13.57
N PRO A 19 -10.59 0.60 14.62
CA PRO A 19 -9.83 -0.63 14.47
C PRO A 19 -10.47 -1.67 13.54
N GLU A 20 -11.81 -1.77 13.51
CA GLU A 20 -12.51 -2.66 12.56
C GLU A 20 -12.34 -2.17 11.12
N ILE A 21 -12.47 -0.86 10.89
CA ILE A 21 -12.24 -0.23 9.58
C ILE A 21 -10.79 -0.44 9.15
N ALA A 22 -9.82 -0.17 10.04
CA ALA A 22 -8.40 -0.40 9.80
C ALA A 22 -8.08 -1.84 9.40
N SER A 23 -8.73 -2.83 10.04
CA SER A 23 -8.55 -4.24 9.68
C SER A 23 -9.05 -4.54 8.27
N ALA A 24 -10.20 -3.99 7.87
CA ALA A 24 -10.71 -4.16 6.51
C ALA A 24 -9.81 -3.47 5.47
N LEU A 25 -9.35 -2.25 5.75
CA LEU A 25 -8.38 -1.53 4.92
C LEU A 25 -7.08 -2.32 4.76
N ALA A 26 -6.55 -2.92 5.83
CA ALA A 26 -5.34 -3.76 5.79
C ALA A 26 -5.49 -4.95 4.85
N SER A 27 -6.62 -5.64 4.89
CA SER A 27 -6.89 -6.77 4.00
C SER A 27 -7.02 -6.32 2.54
N ILE A 28 -7.61 -5.15 2.28
CA ILE A 28 -7.74 -4.60 0.92
C ILE A 28 -6.39 -4.13 0.39
N ALA A 29 -5.62 -3.36 1.17
CA ALA A 29 -4.31 -2.86 0.80
C ALA A 29 -3.34 -4.00 0.47
N TRP A 30 -3.32 -5.07 1.28
CA TRP A 30 -2.54 -6.28 0.98
C TRP A 30 -2.89 -6.88 -0.38
N ARG A 31 -4.18 -7.01 -0.69
CA ARG A 31 -4.64 -7.55 -1.97
C ARG A 31 -4.28 -6.67 -3.16
N ILE A 32 -4.35 -5.35 -3.00
CA ILE A 32 -3.92 -4.39 -4.03
C ILE A 32 -2.42 -4.53 -4.26
N ALA A 33 -1.61 -4.48 -3.20
CA ALA A 33 -0.15 -4.60 -3.30
C ALA A 33 0.30 -5.92 -3.94
N LEU A 34 -0.34 -7.04 -3.54
CA LEU A 34 -0.08 -8.35 -4.13
C LEU A 34 -0.46 -8.40 -5.62
N ASP A 35 -1.62 -7.82 -6.00
CA ASP A 35 -2.04 -7.73 -7.39
C ASP A 35 -1.05 -6.90 -8.23
N LYS A 36 -0.51 -5.80 -7.70
CA LYS A 36 0.52 -5.02 -8.39
C LYS A 36 1.83 -5.78 -8.54
N ALA A 37 2.28 -6.47 -7.49
CA ALA A 37 3.46 -7.33 -7.61
C ALA A 37 3.27 -8.47 -8.63
N ILE A 38 2.07 -9.06 -8.73
CA ILE A 38 1.73 -10.04 -9.78
C ILE A 38 1.72 -9.38 -11.16
N THR A 39 1.11 -8.19 -11.28
CA THR A 39 0.99 -7.47 -12.55
C THR A 39 2.36 -7.12 -13.13
N LEU A 40 3.27 -6.59 -12.32
CA LEU A 40 4.65 -6.34 -12.76
C LEU A 40 5.31 -7.61 -13.32
N HIS A 41 5.12 -8.75 -12.66
CA HIS A 41 5.63 -10.02 -13.19
C HIS A 41 4.98 -10.42 -14.52
N CYS A 42 3.67 -10.22 -14.67
CA CYS A 42 2.96 -10.45 -15.93
C CYS A 42 3.41 -9.52 -17.07
N GLU A 43 3.80 -8.28 -16.74
CA GLU A 43 4.40 -7.30 -17.67
C GLU A 43 5.88 -7.60 -17.98
N ARG A 44 6.39 -8.77 -17.58
CA ARG A 44 7.75 -9.29 -17.82
C ARG A 44 8.86 -8.61 -17.04
N PHE A 45 8.53 -7.86 -15.99
CA PHE A 45 9.50 -7.47 -14.97
C PHE A 45 9.88 -8.69 -14.13
N THR A 46 11.16 -8.82 -13.80
CA THR A 46 11.69 -9.99 -13.09
C THR A 46 12.05 -9.63 -11.65
N TYR A 47 11.74 -10.56 -10.75
CA TYR A 47 12.25 -10.53 -9.38
C TYR A 47 13.38 -11.53 -9.24
N ALA A 48 14.45 -11.14 -8.55
CA ALA A 48 15.57 -12.00 -8.22
C ALA A 48 15.23 -13.05 -7.15
N SER A 49 14.23 -12.77 -6.31
CA SER A 49 13.81 -13.67 -5.23
C SER A 49 12.41 -13.34 -4.72
N ASP A 50 11.81 -14.28 -3.97
CA ASP A 50 10.57 -14.04 -3.23
C ASP A 50 10.72 -12.95 -2.16
N VAL A 51 11.93 -12.78 -1.60
CA VAL A 51 12.25 -11.68 -0.69
C VAL A 51 12.04 -10.34 -1.40
N GLN A 52 12.65 -10.16 -2.58
CA GLN A 52 12.52 -8.92 -3.34
C GLN A 52 11.06 -8.66 -3.74
N ARG A 53 10.30 -9.70 -4.08
CA ARG A 53 8.86 -9.58 -4.37
C ARG A 53 8.07 -9.09 -3.15
N LEU A 54 8.37 -9.61 -1.96
CA LEU A 54 7.75 -9.14 -0.70
C LEU A 54 8.15 -7.70 -0.37
N GLU A 55 9.36 -7.28 -0.67
CA GLU A 55 9.78 -5.88 -0.50
C GLU A 55 9.04 -4.93 -1.44
N VAL A 56 8.80 -5.34 -2.69
CA VAL A 56 7.97 -4.57 -3.62
C VAL A 56 6.53 -4.44 -3.11
N ILE A 57 5.95 -5.52 -2.56
CA ILE A 57 4.64 -5.46 -1.89
C ILE A 57 4.67 -4.44 -0.74
N GLN A 58 5.72 -4.45 0.08
CA GLN A 58 5.87 -3.52 1.20
C GLN A 58 5.97 -2.05 0.76
N GLU A 59 6.60 -1.73 -0.37
CA GLU A 59 6.62 -0.36 -0.92
C GLU A 59 5.22 0.10 -1.34
N TYR A 60 4.42 -0.77 -1.97
CA TYR A 60 3.02 -0.47 -2.26
C TYR A 60 2.20 -0.26 -0.96
N LEU A 61 2.43 -1.07 0.08
CA LEU A 61 1.75 -0.90 1.36
C LEU A 61 2.11 0.42 2.04
N ALA A 62 3.38 0.79 2.05
CA ALA A 62 3.84 2.07 2.58
C ALA A 62 3.16 3.23 1.85
N PHE A 63 3.12 3.19 0.51
CA PHE A 63 2.38 4.15 -0.30
C PHE A 63 0.88 4.21 0.06
N LEU A 64 0.19 3.07 0.17
CA LEU A 64 -1.24 3.05 0.50
C LEU A 64 -1.53 3.58 1.91
N ILE A 65 -0.62 3.41 2.87
CA ILE A 65 -0.73 4.07 4.19
C ILE A 65 -0.69 5.59 4.05
N GLN A 66 0.19 6.11 3.19
CA GLN A 66 0.26 7.55 2.91
C GLN A 66 -1.01 8.08 2.23
N ILE A 67 -1.63 7.28 1.35
CA ILE A 67 -2.92 7.62 0.74
C ILE A 67 -4.04 7.62 1.81
N ALA A 68 -4.09 6.58 2.66
CA ALA A 68 -5.08 6.50 3.73
C ALA A 68 -5.00 7.70 4.68
N ASP A 69 -3.78 8.12 5.04
CA ASP A 69 -3.54 9.23 5.94
C ASP A 69 -4.08 10.56 5.38
N ARG A 70 -3.90 10.82 4.09
CA ARG A 70 -4.41 12.01 3.39
C ARG A 70 -5.94 12.01 3.28
N LEU A 71 -6.52 10.85 2.96
CA LEU A 71 -7.97 10.68 2.91
C LEU A 71 -8.62 10.83 4.29
N ALA A 72 -7.97 10.29 5.33
CA ALA A 72 -8.39 10.41 6.71
C ALA A 72 -8.29 11.85 7.21
N TYR A 73 -7.23 12.59 6.84
CA TYR A 73 -7.06 14.01 7.19
C TYR A 73 -8.22 14.87 6.67
N ALA A 74 -8.77 14.56 5.50
CA ALA A 74 -9.91 15.28 4.95
C ALA A 74 -11.25 15.00 5.66
N GLN A 75 -11.37 13.87 6.38
CA GLN A 75 -12.66 13.36 6.88
C GLN A 75 -12.73 13.25 8.42
N LEU A 76 -11.59 13.10 9.09
CA LEU A 76 -11.49 12.80 10.51
C LEU A 76 -10.72 13.89 11.24
N ASN A 77 -11.06 14.11 12.51
CA ASN A 77 -10.22 14.92 13.39
C ASN A 77 -8.87 14.22 13.66
N ASP A 78 -7.90 14.96 14.17
CA ASP A 78 -6.53 14.46 14.41
C ASP A 78 -6.47 13.23 15.31
N ALA A 79 -7.35 13.12 16.32
CA ALA A 79 -7.37 11.99 17.24
C ALA A 79 -7.83 10.71 16.51
N ASN A 80 -8.95 10.78 15.81
CA ASN A 80 -9.52 9.68 15.06
C ASN A 80 -8.62 9.28 13.88
N ARG A 81 -8.03 10.26 13.17
CA ARG A 81 -7.03 10.00 12.13
C ARG A 81 -5.85 9.22 12.69
N ARG A 82 -5.27 9.68 13.81
CA ARG A 82 -4.13 9.00 14.43
C ARG A 82 -4.49 7.57 14.84
N GLU A 83 -5.66 7.36 15.44
CA GLU A 83 -6.14 6.04 15.83
C GLU A 83 -6.27 5.11 14.62
N LEU A 84 -6.96 5.56 13.57
CA LEU A 84 -7.19 4.78 12.35
C LEU A 84 -5.86 4.39 11.68
N ILE A 85 -4.97 5.36 11.45
CA ILE A 85 -3.71 5.13 10.73
C ILE A 85 -2.76 4.25 11.55
N THR A 86 -2.71 4.43 12.87
CA THR A 86 -1.90 3.57 13.74
C THR A 86 -2.42 2.13 13.73
N ALA A 87 -3.74 1.93 13.83
CA ALA A 87 -4.34 0.61 13.75
C ALA A 87 -4.11 -0.03 12.37
N PHE A 88 -4.23 0.74 11.29
CA PHE A 88 -4.03 0.26 9.93
C PHE A 88 -2.58 -0.19 9.68
N ALA A 89 -1.59 0.64 10.05
CA ALA A 89 -0.18 0.29 9.95
C ALA A 89 0.17 -0.95 10.79
N SER A 90 -0.37 -1.06 12.01
CA SER A 90 -0.17 -2.22 12.87
C SER A 90 -0.74 -3.50 12.26
N LYS A 91 -1.94 -3.46 11.66
CA LYS A 91 -2.55 -4.60 10.97
C LYS A 91 -1.75 -5.03 9.73
N LEU A 92 -1.25 -4.06 8.95
CA LEU A 92 -0.38 -4.36 7.82
C LEU A 92 0.96 -4.95 8.25
N CYS A 93 1.53 -4.50 9.35
CA CYS A 93 2.73 -5.11 9.93
C CYS A 93 2.49 -6.58 10.28
N GLY A 94 1.34 -6.92 10.87
CA GLY A 94 0.91 -8.30 11.08
C GLY A 94 0.82 -9.10 9.78
N HIS A 95 0.17 -8.55 8.74
CA HIS A 95 0.10 -9.23 7.44
C HIS A 95 1.48 -9.46 6.82
N VAL A 96 2.38 -8.48 6.87
CA VAL A 96 3.77 -8.62 6.39
C VAL A 96 4.49 -9.71 7.18
N GLN A 97 4.38 -9.71 8.51
CA GLN A 97 4.99 -10.71 9.37
C GLN A 97 4.52 -12.13 9.03
N ASP A 98 3.21 -12.35 9.00
CA ASP A 98 2.61 -13.67 8.79
C ASP A 98 2.94 -14.21 7.39
N ASN A 99 2.71 -13.41 6.34
CA ASN A 99 2.96 -13.85 4.96
C ASN A 99 4.46 -14.05 4.68
N SER A 100 5.34 -13.27 5.32
CA SER A 100 6.78 -13.46 5.17
C SER A 100 7.25 -14.72 5.89
N GLN A 101 6.70 -15.04 7.07
CA GLN A 101 7.02 -16.29 7.76
C GLN A 101 6.54 -17.51 6.98
N ASP A 102 5.34 -17.44 6.40
CA ASP A 102 4.78 -18.51 5.57
C ASP A 102 5.66 -18.78 4.33
N LEU A 103 6.22 -17.74 3.71
CA LEU A 103 7.00 -17.87 2.48
C LEU A 103 8.50 -18.09 2.69
N LEU A 104 9.10 -17.43 3.68
CA LEU A 104 10.55 -17.37 3.89
C LEU A 104 11.02 -18.16 5.13
N GLY A 105 10.08 -18.64 5.96
CA GLY A 105 10.38 -19.29 7.23
C GLY A 105 10.53 -18.31 8.39
N SER A 106 10.85 -18.84 9.57
CA SER A 106 10.88 -18.07 10.82
C SER A 106 11.85 -16.88 10.75
N GLY A 107 11.37 -15.70 11.12
CA GLY A 107 12.16 -14.47 11.18
C GLY A 107 11.33 -13.30 11.69
N ASP A 108 12.00 -12.18 11.91
CA ASP A 108 11.36 -10.87 12.16
C ASP A 108 11.29 -10.09 10.84
N TYR A 109 10.07 -9.92 10.33
CA TYR A 109 9.78 -9.18 9.11
C TYR A 109 8.94 -7.92 9.39
N GLY A 110 8.29 -7.86 10.56
CA GLY A 110 7.50 -6.72 10.99
C GLY A 110 8.36 -5.51 11.36
N SER A 111 9.44 -5.70 12.14
CA SER A 111 10.29 -4.57 12.54
C SER A 111 10.95 -3.87 11.33
N PRO A 112 11.52 -4.60 10.34
CA PRO A 112 12.03 -3.98 9.12
C PRO A 112 10.95 -3.22 8.33
N PHE A 113 9.72 -3.74 8.27
CA PHE A 113 8.62 -3.05 7.60
C PHE A 113 8.26 -1.72 8.29
N ILE A 114 8.21 -1.69 9.63
CA ILE A 114 7.97 -0.46 10.37
C ILE A 114 9.09 0.57 10.16
N ALA A 115 10.35 0.13 10.12
CA ALA A 115 11.48 1.01 9.82
C ALA A 115 11.34 1.63 8.41
N ARG A 116 11.00 0.81 7.40
CA ARG A 116 10.70 1.28 6.04
C ARG A 116 9.54 2.26 6.03
N LEU A 117 8.45 1.98 6.76
CA LEU A 117 7.29 2.86 6.82
C LEU A 117 7.63 4.23 7.40
N ASN A 118 8.42 4.29 8.47
CA ASN A 118 8.85 5.55 9.07
C ASN A 118 9.72 6.37 8.11
N GLN A 119 10.69 5.73 7.44
CA GLN A 119 11.49 6.39 6.41
C GLN A 119 10.62 6.97 5.29
N ARG A 120 9.67 6.15 4.78
CA ARG A 120 8.77 6.59 3.71
C ARG A 120 7.86 7.72 4.18
N ALA A 121 7.39 7.70 5.42
CA ALA A 121 6.55 8.78 5.95
C ALA A 121 7.26 10.14 5.91
N ASP A 122 8.54 10.19 6.27
CA ASP A 122 9.35 11.42 6.19
C ASP A 122 9.50 11.89 4.74
N GLU A 123 9.80 10.97 3.81
CA GLU A 123 10.00 11.28 2.39
C GLU A 123 8.69 11.71 1.70
N TYR A 124 7.57 11.05 1.99
CA TYR A 124 6.27 11.38 1.42
C TYR A 124 5.64 12.64 2.02
N ALA A 125 6.13 13.14 3.17
CA ALA A 125 5.56 14.32 3.83
C ALA A 125 5.62 15.59 2.95
N GLU A 126 6.60 15.67 2.04
CA GLU A 126 6.79 16.83 1.16
C GLU A 126 5.91 16.78 -0.11
N PHE A 127 5.26 15.65 -0.41
CA PHE A 127 4.58 15.46 -1.68
C PHE A 127 3.08 15.74 -1.60
N GLN A 128 2.59 16.39 -2.65
CA GLN A 128 1.21 16.81 -2.78
C GLN A 128 0.27 15.64 -3.08
N PHE A 129 -0.95 15.77 -2.57
CA PHE A 129 -2.11 14.95 -2.89
C PHE A 129 -3.31 15.88 -2.94
N ASP A 130 -4.07 15.78 -4.03
CA ASP A 130 -5.21 16.64 -4.32
C ASP A 130 -6.47 15.79 -4.56
N ASP A 131 -7.55 16.44 -4.99
CA ASP A 131 -8.83 15.78 -5.26
C ASP A 131 -8.76 14.77 -6.42
N ASP A 132 -7.80 14.94 -7.35
CA ASP A 132 -7.53 14.02 -8.46
C ASP A 132 -6.61 12.86 -8.02
N GLY A 133 -6.01 12.96 -6.83
CA GLY A 133 -5.29 11.90 -6.13
C GLY A 133 -3.80 12.22 -5.89
N PRO A 134 -2.90 11.22 -5.95
CA PRO A 134 -1.48 11.43 -5.69
C PRO A 134 -0.84 12.23 -6.83
N GLY A 135 -0.14 13.31 -6.48
CA GLY A 135 0.60 14.11 -7.46
C GLY A 135 1.79 13.35 -8.06
N TYR A 136 2.36 13.90 -9.13
CA TYR A 136 3.48 13.29 -9.87
C TYR A 136 4.67 12.89 -8.97
N ALA A 137 5.07 13.75 -8.02
CA ALA A 137 6.17 13.48 -7.12
C ALA A 137 5.93 12.23 -6.24
N LEU A 138 4.68 12.03 -5.81
CA LEU A 138 4.27 10.91 -4.97
C LEU A 138 4.34 9.59 -5.75
N LEU A 139 3.81 9.58 -6.98
CA LEU A 139 3.87 8.43 -7.89
C LEU A 139 5.31 8.11 -8.32
N ARG A 140 6.09 9.15 -8.65
CA ARG A 140 7.50 8.99 -9.04
C ARG A 140 8.34 8.43 -7.90
N HIS A 141 8.08 8.86 -6.66
CA HIS A 141 8.80 8.34 -5.51
C HIS A 141 8.54 6.84 -5.30
N LEU A 142 7.27 6.39 -5.38
CA LEU A 142 6.93 4.96 -5.36
C LEU A 142 7.67 4.20 -6.47
N GLY A 143 7.63 4.72 -7.70
CA GLY A 143 8.31 4.10 -8.84
C GLY A 143 9.82 4.00 -8.66
N LEU A 144 10.47 5.02 -8.09
CA LEU A 144 11.89 4.99 -7.76
C LEU A 144 12.23 3.98 -6.65
N ALA A 145 11.41 3.90 -5.61
CA ALA A 145 11.61 2.94 -4.53
C ALA A 145 11.56 1.51 -5.07
N ILE A 146 10.58 1.21 -5.94
CA ILE A 146 10.46 -0.10 -6.59
C ILE A 146 11.62 -0.34 -7.58
N GLN A 147 11.99 0.63 -8.42
CA GLN A 147 13.16 0.52 -9.32
C GLN A 147 14.44 0.17 -8.55
N THR A 148 14.66 0.83 -7.41
CA THR A 148 15.82 0.59 -6.56
C THR A 148 15.84 -0.84 -6.02
N LEU A 149 14.68 -1.40 -5.68
CA LEU A 149 14.57 -2.78 -5.22
C LEU A 149 14.81 -3.79 -6.34
N VAL A 150 14.18 -3.61 -7.49
CA VAL A 150 14.25 -4.59 -8.60
C VAL A 150 15.55 -4.50 -9.42
N GLY A 151 16.26 -3.39 -9.34
CA GLY A 151 17.54 -3.15 -9.98
C GLY A 151 17.46 -2.81 -11.48
N ASP A 152 18.63 -2.65 -12.09
CA ASP A 152 18.80 -2.09 -13.45
C ASP A 152 18.94 -3.13 -14.56
N ALA A 153 18.48 -4.36 -14.32
CA ALA A 153 18.45 -5.39 -15.35
C ALA A 153 17.70 -4.87 -16.60
N PRO A 154 18.10 -5.23 -17.83
CA PRO A 154 17.49 -4.70 -19.05
C PRO A 154 15.96 -4.80 -19.09
N GLU A 155 15.40 -5.89 -18.54
CA GLU A 155 13.96 -6.11 -18.40
C GLU A 155 13.30 -5.20 -17.36
N ASN A 156 14.03 -4.72 -16.35
CA ASN A 156 13.55 -3.90 -15.24
C ASN A 156 13.74 -2.39 -15.45
N ARG A 157 14.37 -1.98 -16.56
CA ARG A 157 14.70 -0.57 -16.85
C ARG A 157 13.49 0.38 -16.84
N TRP A 158 12.31 -0.14 -17.18
CA TRP A 158 11.08 0.63 -17.34
C TRP A 158 10.06 0.35 -16.23
N VAL A 159 10.48 -0.23 -15.10
CA VAL A 159 9.54 -0.52 -14.01
C VAL A 159 9.02 0.78 -13.40
N ILE A 160 9.85 1.81 -13.31
CA ILE A 160 9.44 3.11 -12.77
C ILE A 160 8.29 3.72 -13.58
N ASP A 161 8.37 3.67 -14.92
CA ASP A 161 7.33 4.18 -15.81
C ASP A 161 6.04 3.36 -15.68
N GLN A 162 6.14 2.02 -15.65
CA GLN A 162 4.98 1.17 -15.40
C GLN A 162 4.31 1.49 -14.06
N VAL A 163 5.10 1.67 -13.00
CA VAL A 163 4.59 1.98 -11.67
C VAL A 163 3.92 3.35 -11.64
N MET A 164 4.59 4.36 -12.20
CA MET A 164 4.11 5.75 -12.16
C MET A 164 2.88 5.96 -13.03
N ASP A 165 2.88 5.45 -14.26
CA ASP A 165 1.84 5.74 -15.25
C ASP A 165 0.61 4.82 -15.11
N ARG A 166 0.77 3.66 -14.44
CA ARG A 166 -0.30 2.65 -14.32
C ARG A 166 -0.52 2.18 -12.89
N ASP A 167 0.47 1.52 -12.29
CA ASP A 167 0.19 0.73 -11.07
C ASP A 167 -0.13 1.62 -9.87
N GLY A 168 0.61 2.71 -9.67
CA GLY A 168 0.45 3.64 -8.55
C GLY A 168 -0.87 4.41 -8.62
N SER A 169 -1.23 4.92 -9.80
CA SER A 169 -2.51 5.61 -10.01
C SER A 169 -3.70 4.65 -9.85
N ASP A 170 -3.61 3.43 -10.39
CA ASP A 170 -4.65 2.42 -10.25
C ASP A 170 -4.79 1.93 -8.80
N ALA A 171 -3.67 1.65 -8.11
CA ALA A 171 -3.66 1.25 -6.71
C ALA A 171 -4.30 2.32 -5.81
N SER A 172 -3.91 3.59 -6.00
CA SER A 172 -4.48 4.71 -5.25
C SER A 172 -5.97 4.85 -5.50
N ARG A 173 -6.42 4.78 -6.76
CA ARG A 173 -7.85 4.89 -7.10
C ARG A 173 -8.69 3.77 -6.51
N ILE A 174 -8.25 2.52 -6.64
CA ILE A 174 -8.96 1.36 -6.08
C ILE A 174 -9.03 1.48 -4.55
N PHE A 175 -7.93 1.88 -3.91
CA PHE A 175 -7.88 2.02 -2.47
C PHE A 175 -8.73 3.19 -1.97
N ALA A 176 -8.69 4.35 -2.61
CA ALA A 176 -9.48 5.53 -2.24
C ALA A 176 -10.99 5.24 -2.30
N LYS A 177 -11.43 4.52 -3.34
CA LYS A 177 -12.82 4.02 -3.41
C LYS A 177 -13.17 3.12 -2.23
N ALA A 178 -12.31 2.14 -1.93
CA ALA A 178 -12.54 1.24 -0.80
C ALA A 178 -12.53 1.95 0.55
N PHE A 179 -11.69 2.98 0.71
CA PHE A 179 -11.65 3.82 1.90
C PHE A 179 -12.97 4.58 2.06
N ALA A 180 -13.47 5.21 1.00
CA ALA A 180 -14.75 5.91 1.02
C ALA A 180 -15.92 4.96 1.36
N ASP A 181 -15.96 3.76 0.77
CA ASP A 181 -17.02 2.77 1.02
C ASP A 181 -17.01 2.22 2.46
N LEU A 182 -15.84 2.23 3.13
CA LEU A 182 -15.68 1.67 4.49
C LEU A 182 -15.82 2.72 5.60
N CYS A 183 -15.49 3.97 5.30
CA CYS A 183 -15.51 5.10 6.24
C CYS A 183 -16.76 5.98 6.11
N GLY A 184 -17.47 5.92 4.98
CA GLY A 184 -18.76 6.58 4.74
C GLY A 184 -19.93 5.75 5.24
#